data_AF-A0A2I0NYG3-F1
#
_entry.id   AF-A0A2I0NYG3-F1
#
_cell.length_a   1.000
_cell.length_b   1.000
_cell.length_c   1.000
_cell.angle_alpha   90.00
_cell.angle_beta   90.00
_cell.angle_gamma   90.00
#
_symmetry.space_group_name_H-M   'P 1'
#
loop_
_entity.id
_entity.type
_entity.pdbx_description
1 polymer ?
#
loop_
_entity_poly.entity_id
_entity_poly.type
_entity_poly.pdbx_seq_one_letter_code
_entity_poly.pdbx_strand_id
1 'polypeptide(L)'
;MGYLLIVDYESDAERKRIDYAIERWGDRAEISKPKGTAMVFKGANIDEFLEDLYSRIEGDRRKVEVYRMEEYHPEVEEKTRRLRYESKEEIEVLEKFLSYLMSKINAGYDYRTGNTKKYFVTTKKGQASIEITLKGNGTTDVLITILGYGEIVEFLAEKISEEMEVFLGDD
;
A
#
# COMPACT_ATOMS: atom_id res chain seq x y z
N MET A 1 -21.63 -13.12 -1.71
CA MET A 1 -21.43 -12.39 -0.44
C MET A 1 -20.97 -10.99 -0.79
N GLY A 2 -21.53 -9.96 -0.16
CA GLY A 2 -21.14 -8.56 -0.37
C GLY A 2 -20.26 -8.08 0.78
N TYR A 3 -19.34 -7.15 0.50
CA TYR A 3 -18.47 -6.53 1.51
C TYR A 3 -18.66 -5.01 1.46
N LEU A 4 -18.76 -4.37 2.62
CA LEU A 4 -18.70 -2.91 2.73
C LEU A 4 -17.26 -2.49 3.05
N LEU A 5 -16.63 -1.76 2.13
CA LEU A 5 -15.29 -1.21 2.32
C LEU A 5 -15.40 0.27 2.64
N ILE A 6 -14.87 0.68 3.79
CA ILE A 6 -14.65 2.10 4.13
C ILE A 6 -13.16 2.35 3.96
N VAL A 7 -12.81 3.21 3.01
CA VAL A 7 -11.42 3.52 2.68
C VAL A 7 -11.21 5.01 2.90
N ASP A 8 -10.49 5.34 3.96
CA ASP A 8 -10.01 6.70 4.19
C ASP A 8 -8.88 7.01 3.19
N TYR A 9 -8.82 8.25 2.73
CA TYR A 9 -7.76 8.74 1.86
C TYR A 9 -7.41 10.18 2.25
N GLU A 10 -6.14 10.52 2.14
CA GLU A 10 -5.63 11.83 2.59
C GLU A 10 -5.40 12.80 1.42
N SER A 11 -5.51 12.32 0.17
CA SER A 11 -5.26 13.14 -1.02
C SER A 11 -6.15 12.77 -2.22
N ASP A 12 -6.38 13.73 -3.11
CA ASP A 12 -7.07 13.49 -4.38
C ASP A 12 -6.31 12.48 -5.26
N ALA A 13 -4.98 12.47 -5.18
CA ALA A 13 -4.14 11.51 -5.88
C ALA A 13 -4.40 10.08 -5.39
N GLU A 14 -4.57 9.88 -4.09
CA GLU A 14 -4.92 8.59 -3.49
C GLU A 14 -6.33 8.16 -3.86
N ARG A 15 -7.31 9.07 -3.76
CA ARG A 15 -8.68 8.82 -4.22
C ARG A 15 -8.73 8.33 -5.66
N LYS A 16 -7.99 8.97 -6.57
CA LYS A 16 -7.90 8.57 -7.98
C LYS A 16 -7.29 7.17 -8.16
N ARG A 17 -6.35 6.76 -7.31
CA ARG A 17 -5.78 5.40 -7.35
C ARG A 17 -6.79 4.35 -6.88
N ILE A 18 -7.59 4.67 -5.85
CA ILE A 18 -8.69 3.81 -5.39
C ILE A 18 -9.72 3.65 -6.51
N ASP A 19 -10.14 4.76 -7.13
CA ASP A 19 -11.08 4.75 -8.26
C ASP A 19 -10.54 3.88 -9.42
N TYR A 20 -9.25 4.03 -9.77
CA TYR A 20 -8.62 3.20 -10.79
C TYR A 20 -8.56 1.71 -10.43
N ALA A 21 -8.35 1.37 -9.15
CA ALA A 21 -8.39 -0.02 -8.71
C ALA A 21 -9.80 -0.61 -8.85
N ILE A 22 -10.84 0.15 -8.50
CA ILE A 22 -12.25 -0.24 -8.67
C ILE A 22 -12.54 -0.50 -10.16
N GLU A 23 -12.18 0.44 -11.03
CA GLU A 23 -12.40 0.33 -12.48
C GLU A 23 -11.71 -0.92 -13.08
N ARG A 24 -10.45 -1.18 -12.70
CA ARG A 24 -9.69 -2.36 -13.17
C ARG A 24 -10.35 -3.69 -12.77
N TRP A 25 -11.09 -3.70 -11.67
CA TRP A 25 -11.79 -4.88 -11.17
C TRP A 25 -13.23 -5.00 -11.69
N GLY A 26 -13.74 -4.02 -12.44
CA GLY A 26 -15.13 -4.00 -12.92
C GLY A 26 -15.55 -5.23 -13.74
N ASP A 27 -14.61 -5.86 -14.45
CA ASP A 27 -14.87 -7.10 -15.21
C ASP A 27 -14.85 -8.38 -14.34
N ARG A 28 -14.34 -8.28 -13.10
CA ARG A 28 -14.11 -9.43 -12.20
C ARG A 28 -15.08 -9.45 -11.02
N ALA A 29 -15.59 -8.29 -10.62
CA ALA A 29 -16.49 -8.14 -9.50
C ALA A 29 -17.41 -6.93 -9.70
N GLU A 30 -18.65 -7.04 -9.22
CA GLU A 30 -19.56 -5.91 -9.13
C GLU A 30 -19.16 -5.03 -7.95
N ILE A 31 -18.40 -3.97 -8.23
CA ILE A 31 -17.99 -2.98 -7.23
C ILE A 31 -18.78 -1.70 -7.47
N SER A 32 -19.61 -1.32 -6.49
CA SER A 32 -20.39 -0.09 -6.56
C SER A 32 -20.24 0.71 -5.26
N LYS A 33 -20.35 2.04 -5.39
CA LYS A 33 -20.40 2.95 -4.23
C LYS A 33 -21.86 3.12 -3.82
N PRO A 34 -22.23 2.92 -2.54
CA PRO A 34 -23.57 3.20 -2.06
C PRO A 34 -23.99 4.63 -2.42
N LYS A 35 -25.19 4.79 -2.98
CA LYS A 35 -25.76 6.11 -3.28
C LYS A 35 -26.48 6.64 -2.04
N GLY A 36 -26.32 7.93 -1.75
CA GLY A 36 -26.90 8.57 -0.57
C GLY A 36 -25.97 8.53 0.63
N THR A 37 -26.55 8.49 1.83
CA THR A 37 -25.78 8.53 3.09
C THR A 37 -25.57 7.12 3.61
N ALA A 38 -24.31 6.68 3.68
CA ALA A 38 -23.92 5.48 4.41
C ALA A 38 -23.71 5.82 5.89
N MET A 39 -24.26 4.99 6.79
CA MET A 39 -24.14 5.19 8.23
C MET A 39 -23.90 3.86 8.94
N VAL A 40 -23.08 3.87 9.99
CA VAL A 40 -22.83 2.71 10.84
C VAL A 40 -23.54 2.95 12.17
N PHE A 41 -24.55 2.13 12.47
CA PHE A 41 -25.22 2.12 13.76
C PHE A 41 -24.53 1.13 14.71
N LYS A 42 -24.07 1.60 15.88
CA LYS A 42 -23.51 0.77 16.94
C LYS A 42 -24.36 0.93 18.20
N GLY A 43 -25.15 -0.08 18.53
CA GLY A 43 -26.02 -0.04 19.71
C GLY A 43 -27.01 -1.21 19.74
N ALA A 44 -27.73 -1.32 20.84
CA ALA A 44 -28.93 -2.16 20.91
C ALA A 44 -30.11 -1.46 20.22
N ASN A 45 -31.13 -2.21 19.84
CA ASN A 45 -32.42 -1.72 19.33
C ASN A 45 -32.34 -0.87 18.04
N ILE A 46 -31.74 -1.41 16.98
CA ILE A 46 -31.76 -0.80 15.65
C ILE A 46 -33.20 -0.48 15.16
N ASP A 47 -34.19 -1.27 15.59
CA ASP A 47 -35.58 -1.10 15.16
C ASP A 47 -36.19 0.24 15.59
N GLU A 48 -35.89 0.73 16.80
CA GLU A 48 -36.37 2.04 17.28
C GLU A 48 -35.78 3.19 16.45
N PHE A 49 -34.49 3.09 16.12
CA PHE A 49 -33.84 4.06 15.24
C PHE A 49 -34.44 4.02 13.82
N LEU A 50 -34.69 2.82 13.29
CA LEU A 50 -35.32 2.68 11.98
C LEU A 50 -36.74 3.24 11.96
N GLU A 51 -37.52 3.06 13.03
CA GLU A 51 -38.85 3.65 13.17
C GLU A 51 -38.80 5.19 13.12
N ASP A 52 -37.93 5.82 13.91
CA ASP A 52 -37.73 7.28 13.85
C ASP A 52 -37.24 7.72 12.47
N LEU A 53 -36.28 7.01 11.87
CA LEU A 53 -35.76 7.34 10.55
C LEU A 53 -36.84 7.25 9.46
N TYR A 54 -37.62 6.18 9.42
CA TYR A 54 -38.72 6.00 8.46
C TYR A 54 -39.81 7.06 8.64
N SER A 55 -40.05 7.55 9.85
CA SER A 55 -41.03 8.63 10.10
C SER A 55 -40.63 9.98 9.47
N ARG A 56 -39.33 10.17 9.20
CA ARG A 56 -38.76 11.43 8.69
C ARG A 56 -38.50 11.42 7.19
N ILE A 57 -38.53 10.25 6.54
CA ILE A 57 -38.23 10.11 5.12
C ILE A 57 -39.55 10.08 4.34
N GLU A 58 -39.72 11.01 3.41
CA GLU A 58 -40.86 10.99 2.50
C GLU A 58 -40.75 9.83 1.50
N GLY A 59 -41.82 9.04 1.38
CA GLY A 59 -42.00 8.04 0.32
C GLY A 59 -41.66 6.61 0.72
N ASP A 60 -41.07 5.86 -0.21
CA ASP A 60 -40.97 4.40 -0.16
C ASP A 60 -39.91 3.87 0.82
N ARG A 61 -40.27 2.89 1.65
CA ARG A 61 -39.35 2.19 2.58
C ARG A 61 -38.17 1.53 1.87
N ARG A 62 -38.30 1.23 0.57
CA ARG A 62 -37.23 0.72 -0.30
C ARG A 62 -36.05 1.70 -0.48
N LYS A 63 -36.17 2.95 -0.01
CA LYS A 63 -35.07 3.93 0.02
C LYS A 63 -34.03 3.64 1.09
N VAL A 64 -34.34 2.79 2.08
CA VAL A 64 -33.42 2.44 3.17
C VAL A 64 -33.06 0.97 3.05
N GLU A 65 -31.79 0.71 2.76
CA GLU A 65 -31.21 -0.63 2.77
C GLU A 65 -30.47 -0.85 4.08
N VAL A 66 -30.83 -1.91 4.81
CA VAL A 66 -30.25 -2.24 6.11
C VAL A 66 -29.43 -3.52 5.98
N TYR A 67 -28.14 -3.42 6.27
CA TYR A 67 -27.21 -4.54 6.24
C TYR A 67 -26.68 -4.79 7.66
N ARG A 68 -26.76 -6.05 8.11
CA ARG A 68 -26.09 -6.47 9.34
C ARG A 68 -24.63 -6.78 9.01
N MET A 69 -23.72 -6.01 9.59
CA MET A 69 -22.29 -6.23 9.41
C MET A 69 -21.80 -7.27 10.41
N GLU A 70 -20.97 -8.19 9.93
CA GLU A 70 -20.18 -9.10 10.76
C GLU A 70 -18.70 -8.76 10.52
N GLU A 71 -17.90 -8.85 11.57
CA GLU A 71 -16.47 -8.54 11.45
C GLU A 71 -15.79 -9.56 10.55
N TYR A 72 -15.10 -9.08 9.52
CA TYR A 72 -14.41 -9.92 8.55
C TYR A 72 -12.96 -9.48 8.44
N HIS A 73 -12.06 -10.42 8.73
CA HIS A 73 -10.62 -10.23 8.68
C HIS A 73 -10.05 -11.02 7.50
N PRO A 74 -9.90 -10.41 6.32
CA PRO A 74 -9.31 -11.11 5.18
C PRO A 74 -7.81 -11.34 5.41
N GLU A 75 -7.30 -12.48 4.95
CA GLU A 75 -5.86 -12.79 4.93
C GLU A 75 -5.16 -12.05 3.78
N VAL A 76 -5.13 -10.72 3.85
CA VAL A 76 -4.36 -9.88 2.92
C VAL A 76 -3.10 -9.43 3.64
N GLU A 77 -1.98 -10.09 3.33
CA GLU A 77 -0.70 -9.80 3.96
C GLU A 77 0.14 -8.83 3.12
N GLU A 78 0.78 -7.89 3.81
CA GLU A 78 1.85 -7.09 3.24
C GLU A 78 3.02 -8.00 2.89
N LYS A 79 3.46 -7.98 1.64
CA LYS A 79 4.62 -8.75 1.20
C LYS A 79 5.89 -8.04 1.62
N THR A 80 6.86 -8.81 2.11
CA THR A 80 8.20 -8.31 2.42
C THR A 80 9.26 -9.08 1.62
N ARG A 81 10.13 -8.36 0.91
CA ARG A 81 11.33 -8.93 0.28
C ARG A 81 12.57 -8.29 0.89
N ARG A 82 13.57 -9.11 1.20
CA ARG A 82 14.85 -8.67 1.77
C ARG A 82 15.97 -9.08 0.84
N LEU A 83 16.70 -8.09 0.33
CA LEU A 83 17.89 -8.29 -0.49
C LEU A 83 19.11 -7.99 0.37
N ARG A 84 20.09 -8.89 0.37
CA ARG A 84 21.31 -8.78 1.16
C ARG A 84 22.50 -8.89 0.25
N TYR A 85 23.42 -7.95 0.39
CA TYR A 85 24.67 -7.93 -0.36
C TYR A 85 25.83 -7.60 0.57
N GLU A 86 27.00 -8.11 0.22
CA GLU A 86 28.27 -7.74 0.82
C GLU A 86 29.12 -7.08 -0.26
N SER A 87 29.81 -6.00 0.10
CA SER A 87 30.65 -5.25 -0.82
C SER A 87 31.96 -4.83 -0.16
N LYS A 88 33.02 -4.75 -0.98
CA LYS A 88 34.31 -4.17 -0.59
C LYS A 88 34.32 -2.64 -0.75
N GLU A 89 33.30 -2.09 -1.40
CA GLU A 89 33.17 -0.65 -1.60
C GLU A 89 32.93 0.08 -0.29
N GLU A 90 33.41 1.33 -0.24
CA GLU A 90 33.17 2.21 0.89
C GLU A 90 31.67 2.59 0.97
N ILE A 91 31.18 2.79 2.20
CA ILE A 91 29.79 3.18 2.46
C ILE A 91 29.39 4.40 1.61
N GLU A 92 30.27 5.38 1.42
CA GLU A 92 29.95 6.58 0.65
C GLU A 92 29.70 6.29 -0.84
N VAL A 93 30.47 5.36 -1.42
CA VAL A 93 30.31 4.93 -2.81
C VAL A 93 28.97 4.19 -2.98
N LEU A 94 28.68 3.26 -2.07
CA LEU A 94 27.40 2.55 -2.04
C LEU A 94 26.21 3.49 -1.80
N GLU A 95 26.34 4.47 -0.91
CA GLU A 95 25.29 5.46 -0.67
C GLU A 95 24.99 6.28 -1.94
N LYS A 96 26.01 6.67 -2.70
CA LYS A 96 25.84 7.40 -3.97
C LYS A 96 25.15 6.52 -5.01
N PHE A 97 25.60 5.29 -5.17
CA PHE A 97 24.98 4.34 -6.10
C PHE A 97 23.52 4.05 -5.75
N LEU A 98 23.23 3.73 -4.48
CA LEU A 98 21.87 3.44 -4.02
C LEU A 98 20.96 4.67 -4.15
N SER A 99 21.49 5.87 -3.92
CA SER A 99 20.72 7.11 -4.15
C SER A 99 20.40 7.32 -5.64
N TYR A 100 21.35 7.02 -6.53
CA TYR A 100 21.10 6.99 -7.96
C TYR A 100 20.05 5.95 -8.34
N LEU A 101 20.14 4.73 -7.82
CA LEU A 101 19.18 3.66 -8.07
C LEU A 101 17.77 4.04 -7.60
N MET A 102 17.64 4.65 -6.41
CA MET A 102 16.37 5.16 -5.89
C MET A 102 15.78 6.23 -6.82
N SER A 103 16.60 7.15 -7.34
CA SER A 103 16.18 8.13 -8.34
C SER A 103 15.72 7.46 -9.64
N LYS A 104 16.47 6.46 -10.15
CA LYS A 104 16.15 5.69 -11.37
C LYS A 104 14.83 4.93 -11.29
N ILE A 105 14.39 4.53 -10.10
CA ILE A 105 13.09 3.89 -9.89
C ILE A 105 11.99 4.87 -9.47
N ASN A 106 12.24 6.18 -9.55
CA ASN A 106 11.34 7.25 -9.10
C ASN A 106 10.90 7.10 -7.63
N ALA A 107 11.81 6.66 -6.77
CA ALA A 107 11.57 6.61 -5.33
C ALA A 107 11.69 8.00 -4.71
N GLY A 108 10.66 8.41 -3.96
CA GLY A 108 10.71 9.58 -3.10
C GLY A 108 11.43 9.26 -1.80
N TYR A 109 12.33 10.12 -1.36
CA TYR A 109 12.93 10.02 -0.04
C TYR A 109 11.90 10.40 1.03
N ASP A 110 11.84 9.61 2.09
CA ASP A 110 10.94 9.83 3.23
C ASP A 110 11.75 10.37 4.42
N TYR A 111 12.51 9.50 5.09
CA TYR A 111 13.35 9.86 6.24
C TYR A 111 14.57 8.95 6.39
N ARG A 112 15.43 9.30 7.36
CA ARG A 112 16.57 8.50 7.79
C ARG A 112 16.50 8.28 9.30
N THR A 113 16.76 7.05 9.74
CA THR A 113 16.89 6.70 11.15
C THR A 113 18.17 5.90 11.34
N GLY A 114 19.16 6.50 12.00
CA GLY A 114 20.49 5.90 12.13
C GLY A 114 21.13 5.60 10.78
N ASN A 115 21.40 4.32 10.53
CA ASN A 115 22.01 3.84 9.29
C ASN A 115 20.99 3.36 8.25
N THR A 116 19.70 3.57 8.50
CA THR A 116 18.61 3.16 7.62
C THR A 116 17.99 4.38 6.95
N LYS A 117 17.92 4.38 5.61
CA LYS A 117 17.18 5.36 4.81
C LYS A 117 15.89 4.73 4.29
N LYS A 118 14.77 5.44 4.40
CA LYS A 118 13.47 5.00 3.90
C LYS A 118 13.07 5.82 2.67
N TYR A 119 12.53 5.11 1.70
CA TYR A 119 12.00 5.65 0.46
C TYR A 119 10.62 5.07 0.21
N PHE A 120 9.82 5.77 -0.59
CA PHE A 120 8.52 5.31 -1.06
C PHE A 120 8.48 5.34 -2.59
N VAL A 121 7.85 4.33 -3.19
CA VAL A 121 7.66 4.23 -4.63
C VAL A 121 6.17 4.08 -4.91
N THR A 122 5.67 4.85 -5.87
CA THR A 122 4.31 4.71 -6.41
C THR A 122 4.39 4.42 -7.91
N THR A 123 3.81 3.31 -8.34
CA THR A 123 3.75 2.92 -9.75
C THR A 123 2.34 2.49 -10.13
N LYS A 124 2.12 2.16 -11.42
CA LYS A 124 0.86 1.52 -11.88
C LYS A 124 0.62 0.13 -11.26
N LYS A 125 1.69 -0.51 -10.76
CA LYS A 125 1.68 -1.84 -10.14
C LYS A 125 1.36 -1.82 -8.63
N GLY A 126 1.37 -0.65 -8.00
CA GLY A 126 1.06 -0.48 -6.58
C GLY A 126 1.92 0.58 -5.90
N GLN A 127 1.95 0.51 -4.57
CA GLN A 127 2.80 1.33 -3.72
C GLN A 127 3.66 0.43 -2.84
N ALA A 128 4.90 0.84 -2.59
CA ALA A 128 5.84 0.12 -1.75
C ALA A 128 6.75 1.08 -0.99
N SER A 129 7.19 0.67 0.19
CA SER A 129 8.29 1.31 0.92
C SER A 129 9.58 0.50 0.75
N ILE A 130 10.70 1.20 0.64
CA ILE A 130 12.04 0.63 0.53
C ILE A 130 12.86 1.15 1.70
N GLU A 131 13.43 0.26 2.49
CA GLU A 131 14.35 0.59 3.57
C GLU A 131 15.74 0.06 3.22
N ILE A 132 16.73 0.95 3.23
CA ILE A 132 18.12 0.64 2.90
C ILE A 132 18.96 0.83 4.15
N THR A 133 19.57 -0.23 4.64
CA THR A 133 20.47 -0.20 5.80
C THR A 133 21.88 -0.55 5.37
N LEU A 134 22.85 0.30 5.74
CA LEU A 134 24.27 0.09 5.47
C LEU A 134 25.04 -0.07 6.78
N LYS A 135 25.92 -1.07 6.88
CA LYS A 135 26.78 -1.28 8.04
C LYS A 135 28.21 -1.61 7.58
N GLY A 136 29.20 -0.96 8.17
CA GLY A 136 30.61 -1.24 7.89
C GLY A 136 31.23 -2.03 9.04
N ASN A 137 31.67 -3.25 8.78
CA ASN A 137 32.39 -4.12 9.73
C ASN A 137 33.53 -4.88 9.00
N GLY A 138 34.37 -4.15 8.27
CA GLY A 138 35.44 -4.71 7.43
C GLY A 138 35.06 -4.82 5.95
N THR A 139 33.87 -5.36 5.68
CA THR A 139 33.12 -5.18 4.42
C THR A 139 31.87 -4.35 4.69
N THR A 140 31.28 -3.77 3.65
CA THR A 140 30.02 -3.03 3.76
C THR A 140 28.84 -3.98 3.49
N ASP A 141 28.06 -4.23 4.53
CA ASP A 141 26.80 -4.97 4.45
C ASP A 141 25.68 -4.04 3.97
N VAL A 142 24.96 -4.47 2.94
CA VAL A 142 23.80 -3.79 2.38
C VAL A 142 22.56 -4.64 2.61
N LEU A 143 21.59 -4.12 3.37
CA LEU A 143 20.27 -4.73 3.52
C LEU A 143 19.22 -3.80 2.93
N ILE A 144 18.53 -4.27 1.89
CA ILE A 144 17.39 -3.58 1.27
C ILE A 144 16.13 -4.36 1.61
N THR A 145 15.18 -3.73 2.29
CA THR A 145 13.87 -4.31 2.62
C THR A 145 12.79 -3.58 1.83
N ILE A 146 11.98 -4.34 1.10
CA ILE A 146 10.89 -3.82 0.28
C ILE A 146 9.58 -4.34 0.87
N LEU A 147 8.67 -3.44 1.23
CA LEU A 147 7.36 -3.76 1.80
C LEU A 147 6.25 -3.15 0.94
N GLY A 148 5.14 -3.88 0.78
CA GLY A 148 3.94 -3.39 0.12
C GLY A 148 2.97 -4.50 -0.27
N TYR A 149 1.90 -4.12 -0.99
CA TYR A 149 0.85 -5.05 -1.40
C TYR A 149 0.90 -5.34 -2.90
N GLY A 150 0.54 -6.57 -3.29
CA GLY A 150 0.40 -6.96 -4.69
C GLY A 150 1.71 -7.35 -5.37
N GLU A 151 1.86 -6.96 -6.64
CA GLU A 151 3.01 -7.36 -7.49
C GLU A 151 4.20 -6.39 -7.45
N ILE A 152 4.00 -5.18 -6.90
CA ILE A 152 5.07 -4.16 -6.86
C ILE A 152 6.29 -4.61 -6.06
N VAL A 153 6.10 -5.42 -5.02
CA VAL A 153 7.20 -5.86 -4.15
C VAL A 153 8.20 -6.72 -4.92
N GLU A 154 7.73 -7.68 -5.71
CA GLU A 154 8.64 -8.52 -6.51
C GLU A 154 9.23 -7.75 -7.68
N PHE A 155 8.41 -6.92 -8.36
CA PHE A 155 8.88 -6.06 -9.44
C PHE A 155 10.03 -5.13 -9.02
N LEU A 156 9.97 -4.54 -7.83
CA LEU A 156 11.05 -3.72 -7.30
C LEU A 156 12.23 -4.56 -6.83
N ALA A 157 11.99 -5.74 -6.25
CA ALA A 157 13.05 -6.63 -5.81
C ALA A 157 13.92 -7.06 -7.00
N GLU A 158 13.31 -7.55 -8.07
CA GLU A 158 14.00 -7.96 -9.31
C GLU A 158 14.81 -6.79 -9.89
N LYS A 159 14.17 -5.63 -10.07
CA LYS A 159 14.83 -4.45 -10.65
C LYS A 159 16.01 -3.95 -9.81
N ILE A 160 15.88 -3.98 -8.48
CA ILE A 160 16.98 -3.58 -7.59
C ILE A 160 18.09 -4.63 -7.61
N SER A 161 17.73 -5.91 -7.61
CA SER A 161 18.70 -7.01 -7.68
C SER A 161 19.54 -6.96 -8.94
N GLU A 162 18.93 -6.79 -10.12
CA GLU A 162 19.66 -6.66 -11.39
C GLU A 162 20.71 -5.54 -11.34
N GLU A 163 20.34 -4.38 -10.81
CA GLU A 163 21.24 -3.22 -10.74
C GLU A 163 22.34 -3.40 -9.69
N MET A 164 22.02 -4.03 -8.55
CA MET A 164 23.00 -4.36 -7.52
C MET A 164 24.00 -5.40 -8.00
N GLU A 165 23.56 -6.42 -8.74
CA GLU A 165 24.42 -7.44 -9.31
C GLU A 165 25.39 -6.84 -10.34
N VAL A 166 24.91 -5.94 -11.22
CA VAL A 166 25.77 -5.22 -12.16
C VAL A 166 26.78 -4.33 -11.44
N PHE A 167 26.36 -3.63 -10.38
CA PHE A 167 27.25 -2.73 -9.65
C PHE A 167 28.32 -3.47 -8.84
N LEU A 168 27.98 -4.62 -8.26
CA LEU A 168 28.89 -5.41 -7.43
C LEU A 168 29.72 -6.41 -8.24
N GLY A 169 29.28 -6.75 -9.45
CA GLY A 169 29.93 -7.66 -10.37
C GLY A 169 30.68 -6.92 -11.46
N ASP A 170 31.83 -6.35 -11.12
CA ASP A 170 32.91 -6.04 -12.05
C ASP A 170 34.22 -6.65 -11.53
N ASP A 171 34.56 -7.81 -12.09
CA ASP A 171 35.91 -8.26 -12.46
C ASP A 171 35.81 -8.86 -13.88
#